data_AF-A0A5K0XY67-F1
#
_entry.id   AF-A0A5K0XY67-F1
#
_cell.length_a   1.000
_cell.length_b   1.000
_cell.length_c   1.000
_cell.angle_alpha   90.00
_cell.angle_beta   90.00
_cell.angle_gamma   90.00
#
_symmetry.space_group_name_H-M   'P 1'
#
loop_
_entity.id
_entity.type
_entity.pdbx_description
1 polymer ?
#
loop_
_entity_poly.entity_id
_entity_poly.type
_entity_poly.pdbx_seq_one_letter_code
_entity_poly.pdbx_strand_id
1 'polypeptide(L)' 'IIIQNVTMEDSGPSRENLTWTEPQMDYLVQLLVEQSRIPGMKSGGGLKPKAYTTIEKGMMNRFGP' A
#
# COMPACT_ATOMS: atom_id res chain seq x y z
N ILE A 1 4.82 -2.43 -19.29
CA ILE A 1 5.21 -2.83 -17.92
C ILE A 1 4.06 -3.69 -17.40
N ILE A 2 4.32 -4.95 -17.03
CA ILE A 2 3.27 -5.86 -16.56
C ILE A 2 3.00 -5.51 -15.09
N ILE A 3 1.86 -4.88 -14.82
CA ILE A 3 1.40 -4.64 -13.44
C ILE A 3 0.90 -5.99 -12.92
N GLN A 4 1.70 -6.64 -12.06
CA GLN A 4 1.27 -7.83 -11.34
C GLN A 4 0.27 -7.39 -10.25
N ASN A 5 -0.99 -7.78 -10.43
CA ASN A 5 -2.00 -7.69 -9.39
C ASN A 5 -1.52 -8.47 -8.16
N VAL A 6 -1.24 -7.77 -7.06
CA VAL A 6 -1.03 -8.39 -5.76
C VAL A 6 -2.37 -8.95 -5.30
N THR A 7 -2.60 -10.25 -5.49
CA THR A 7 -3.76 -10.95 -4.94
C THR A 7 -3.47 -11.31 -3.48
N MET A 8 -3.98 -10.52 -2.54
CA MET A 8 -4.30 -11.03 -1.21
C MET A 8 -5.54 -11.91 -1.37
N GLU A 9 -5.39 -13.22 -1.15
CA GLU A 9 -6.50 -14.16 -1.10
C GLU A 9 -7.24 -13.96 0.22
N ASP A 10 -8.24 -13.08 0.22
CA ASP A 10 -9.23 -12.97 1.30
C ASP A 10 -10.60 -13.40 0.76
N SER A 11 -11.18 -14.40 1.42
CA SER A 11 -12.38 -15.10 0.97
C SER A 11 -13.62 -14.40 1.54
N GLY A 12 -14.10 -13.34 0.89
CA GLY A 12 -15.27 -12.56 1.29
C GLY A 12 -16.21 -12.20 0.13
N PRO A 13 -17.51 -11.95 0.39
CA PRO A 13 -18.55 -11.88 -0.63
C PRO A 13 -18.36 -10.66 -1.53
N SER A 14 -18.32 -10.91 -2.84
CA SER A 14 -18.33 -9.94 -3.94
C SER A 14 -17.30 -8.81 -3.80
N ARG A 15 -16.11 -9.01 -4.38
CA ARG A 15 -15.19 -7.92 -4.77
C ARG A 15 -15.98 -6.90 -5.60
N GLU A 16 -16.53 -5.89 -4.95
CA GLU A 16 -16.55 -4.55 -5.55
C GLU A 16 -15.12 -4.35 -6.03
N ASN A 17 -14.91 -4.21 -7.33
CA ASN A 17 -13.57 -3.99 -7.86
C ASN A 17 -13.08 -2.69 -7.23
N LEU A 18 -12.29 -2.80 -6.16
CA LEU A 18 -11.59 -1.71 -5.51
C LEU A 18 -10.72 -1.09 -6.60
N THR A 19 -11.29 -0.12 -7.30
CA THR A 19 -10.65 0.53 -8.44
C THR A 19 -9.90 1.69 -7.85
N TRP A 20 -8.66 1.44 -7.47
CA TRP A 20 -7.76 2.48 -6.99
C TRP A 20 -7.60 3.52 -8.10
N THR A 21 -7.91 4.76 -7.80
CA THR A 21 -7.70 5.88 -8.72
C THR A 21 -6.19 6.09 -8.94
N GLU A 22 -5.80 6.67 -10.09
CA GLU A 22 -4.40 7.00 -10.36
C GLU A 22 -3.76 7.83 -9.22
N PRO A 23 -4.42 8.87 -8.64
CA PRO A 23 -3.88 9.61 -7.50
C PRO A 23 -3.66 8.75 -6.25
N GLN A 24 -4.53 7.77 -5.99
CA GLN A 24 -4.37 6.85 -4.86
C GLN A 24 -3.17 5.92 -5.06
N MET A 25 -2.99 5.40 -6.28
CA MET A 25 -1.85 4.56 -6.63
C MET A 25 -0.53 5.34 -6.54
N ASP A 26 -0.46 6.53 -7.14
CA ASP A 26 0.74 7.36 -7.10
C ASP A 26 1.16 7.69 -5.67
N TYR A 27 0.19 8.04 -4.83
CA TYR A 27 0.47 8.36 -3.44
C TYR A 27 0.89 7.13 -2.62
N LEU A 28 0.28 5.97 -2.86
CA LEU A 28 0.69 4.72 -2.22
C LEU A 28 2.15 4.38 -2.56
N VAL A 29 2.52 4.49 -3.85
CA VAL A 29 3.89 4.26 -4.31
C VAL A 29 4.86 5.25 -3.65
N GLN A 30 4.49 6.52 -3.56
CA GLN A 30 5.29 7.53 -2.87
C GLN A 30 5.56 7.12 -1.41
N LEU A 31 4.52 6.76 -0.65
CA LEU A 31 4.67 6.37 0.76
C LEU A 31 5.53 5.12 0.92
N LEU A 32 5.38 4.13 0.02
CA LEU A 32 6.23 2.93 0.01
C LEU A 32 7.71 3.28 -0.19
N VAL A 33 8.00 4.17 -1.15
CA VAL A 33 9.37 4.63 -1.42
C VAL A 33 9.93 5.37 -0.20
N GLU A 34 9.17 6.29 0.38
CA GLU A 34 9.57 7.06 1.57
C GLU A 34 9.89 6.14 2.75
N GLN A 35 8.99 5.22 3.09
CA GLN A 35 9.21 4.26 4.18
C GLN A 35 10.41 3.35 3.92
N SER A 36 10.66 2.96 2.66
CA SER A 36 11.81 2.12 2.30
C SER A 36 13.17 2.82 2.50
N ARG A 37 13.20 4.15 2.49
CA ARG A 37 14.43 4.95 2.67
C ARG A 37 14.79 5.14 4.13
N ILE A 38 13.86 4.90 5.07
CA ILE A 38 14.12 5.05 6.50
C ILE A 38 14.98 3.89 7.00
N PRO A 39 16.13 4.16 7.65
CA PRO A 39 16.97 3.11 8.23
C PRO A 39 16.19 2.19 9.18
N GLY A 40 16.38 0.88 9.02
CA GLY A 40 15.72 -0.13 9.85
C GLY A 40 14.23 -0.36 9.57
N MET A 41 13.66 0.25 8.52
CA MET A 41 12.28 -0.02 8.06
C MET A 41 12.18 -1.14 7.02
N LYS A 42 13.29 -1.48 6.36
CA LYS A 42 13.36 -2.66 5.48
C LYS A 42 13.48 -3.95 6.30
N SER A 43 12.85 -5.00 5.81
CA SER A 43 12.95 -6.40 6.23
C SER A 43 13.37 -7.25 5.02
N GLY A 44 13.81 -8.48 5.25
CA GLY A 44 14.33 -9.37 4.19
C GLY A 44 13.37 -9.61 3.01
N GLY A 45 12.07 -9.38 3.19
CA GLY A 45 11.04 -9.49 2.14
C GLY A 45 10.24 -8.22 1.86
N GLY A 46 10.61 -7.04 2.37
CA GLY A 46 9.82 -5.82 2.15
C GLY A 46 9.95 -4.78 3.28
N LEU A 47 8.84 -4.15 3.65
CA LEU A 47 8.81 -3.21 4.77
C LEU A 47 8.40 -3.89 6.08
N LYS A 48 8.80 -3.32 7.22
CA LYS A 48 8.34 -3.76 8.55
C LYS A 48 6.88 -3.41 8.77
N PRO A 49 6.15 -4.13 9.65
CA PRO A 49 4.74 -3.85 9.95
C PRO A 49 4.44 -2.39 10.28
N LYS A 50 5.31 -1.73 11.08
CA LYS A 50 5.15 -0.32 11.43
C LYS A 50 5.12 0.63 10.22
N ALA A 51 5.84 0.31 9.14
CA ALA A 51 5.84 1.11 7.94
C ALA A 51 4.50 1.00 7.21
N TYR A 52 3.90 -0.20 7.18
CA TYR A 52 2.57 -0.39 6.60
C TYR A 52 1.48 0.33 7.41
N THR A 53 1.56 0.34 8.75
CA THR A 53 0.66 1.15 9.60
C THR A 53 0.78 2.64 9.29
N THR A 54 2.00 3.14 9.03
CA THR A 54 2.20 4.54 8.62
C THR A 54 1.63 4.81 7.23
N ILE A 55 1.81 3.88 6.28
CA ILE A 55 1.28 4.00 4.92
C ILE A 55 -0.26 4.03 4.94
N GLU A 56 -0.89 3.11 5.66
CA GLU A 56 -2.35 3.03 5.83
C GLU A 56 -2.91 4.34 6.39
N LYS A 57 -2.33 4.85 7.49
CA LYS A 57 -2.71 6.16 8.05
C LYS A 57 -2.54 7.28 7.03
N GLY A 58 -1.45 7.26 6.26
CA GLY A 58 -1.21 8.23 5.19
C GLY A 58 -2.32 8.23 4.14
N MET A 59 -2.72 7.04 3.68
CA MET A 59 -3.81 6.84 2.71
C MET A 59 -5.14 7.34 3.28
N MET A 60 -5.51 6.92 4.49
CA MET A 60 -6.75 7.35 5.15
C MET A 60 -6.81 8.86 5.37
N ASN A 61 -5.68 9.48 5.77
CA ASN A 61 -5.62 10.92 5.97
C ASN A 61 -5.82 11.72 4.68
N ARG A 62 -5.42 11.16 3.52
CA ARG A 62 -5.50 11.86 2.24
C ARG A 62 -6.79 11.59 1.47
N PHE A 63 -7.30 10.37 1.53
CA PHE A 63 -8.41 9.91 0.69
C PHE A 63 -9.65 9.49 1.48
N GLY A 64 -9.60 9.51 2.81
CA GLY A 64 -10.69 9.06 3.67
C GLY A 64 -10.65 7.54 3.95
N PRO A 65 -11.55 7.06 4.83
CA PRO A 65 -11.79 5.63 5.02
C PRO A 65 -12.43 4.98 3.79
#